data_AF-A0A954E667-F1
#
_entry.id   AF-A0A954E667-F1
#
_cell.length_a   1.000
_cell.length_b   1.000
_cell.length_c   1.000
_cell.angle_alpha   90.00
_cell.angle_beta   90.00
_cell.angle_gamma   90.00
#
_symmetry.space_group_name_H-M   'P 1'
#
loop_
_entity.id
_entity.type
_entity.pdbx_description
1 polymer ?
#
loop_
_entity_poly.entity_id
_entity_poly.type
_entity_poly.pdbx_seq_one_letter_code
_entity_poly.pdbx_strand_id
1 'polypeptide(L)'
;MQEFIEAISQQLIEHWIKLITAAGFMLLGWYFGKRRESQKWRNRDFLDRLNVSLNTIEENELRIRTLLEAAGETVFLNKAATAQLKIYAAKTSPGKPIIPVPAADRWYYLNAVLNEISERFAEGLLWADNGLPVIKQKYLVCLTREAEGDVRTQKIRAMMIRKDLLQNLPREVPRLEKPHHRTRWQTLQVMAETFTRQPDDFLELEVAIPGVTGHNKQTLPTCTEIPAKPERDGSPRIEVLPAGP
;
A
#
# COMPACT_ATOMS: atom_id res chain seq x y z
N MET A 1 -11.65 9.60 61.14
CA MET A 1 -12.42 9.16 59.94
C MET A 1 -13.44 10.22 59.52
N GLN A 2 -14.23 10.78 60.44
CA GLN A 2 -15.18 11.87 60.15
C GLN A 2 -14.48 13.16 59.68
N GLU A 3 -13.41 13.60 60.33
CA GLU A 3 -12.65 14.80 59.90
C GLU A 3 -12.07 14.68 58.48
N PHE A 4 -11.67 13.47 58.08
CA PHE A 4 -11.16 13.20 56.74
C PHE A 4 -12.27 13.27 55.68
N ILE A 5 -13.48 12.79 56.03
CA ILE A 5 -14.66 12.86 55.17
C ILE A 5 -15.12 14.32 55.02
N GLU A 6 -15.10 15.10 56.10
CA GLU A 6 -15.45 16.52 56.06
C GLU A 6 -14.47 17.35 55.23
N ALA A 7 -13.15 17.14 55.40
CA ALA A 7 -12.13 17.81 54.62
C ALA A 7 -12.25 17.50 53.11
N ILE A 8 -12.55 16.25 52.75
CA ILE A 8 -12.80 15.85 51.35
C ILE A 8 -14.09 16.49 50.82
N SER A 9 -15.16 16.52 51.62
CA SER A 9 -16.44 17.15 51.23
C SER A 9 -16.26 18.64 50.96
N GLN A 10 -15.49 19.33 51.81
CA GLN A 10 -15.25 20.76 51.69
C GLN A 10 -14.42 21.09 50.44
N GLN A 11 -13.36 20.33 50.16
CA GLN A 11 -12.59 20.47 48.91
C GLN A 11 -13.42 20.12 47.66
N LEU A 12 -14.33 19.15 47.75
CA LEU A 12 -15.25 18.85 46.65
C LEU A 12 -16.21 20.02 46.40
N ILE A 13 -16.79 20.62 47.43
CA ILE A 13 -17.69 21.78 47.31
C ILE A 13 -16.94 23.02 46.79
N GLU A 14 -15.65 23.14 47.06
CA GLU A 14 -14.85 24.28 46.56
C GLU A 14 -14.44 24.11 45.09
N HIS A 15 -14.34 22.87 44.59
CA HIS A 15 -13.83 22.60 43.26
C HIS A 15 -14.75 21.78 42.34
N TRP A 16 -15.99 21.45 42.75
CA TRP A 16 -16.92 20.66 41.92
C TRP A 16 -17.20 21.32 40.57
N ILE A 17 -17.25 22.66 40.51
CA ILE A 17 -17.41 23.38 39.24
C ILE A 17 -16.24 23.03 38.32
N LYS A 18 -14.98 23.13 38.79
CA LYS A 18 -13.78 22.77 38.00
C LYS A 18 -13.81 21.32 37.55
N LEU A 19 -14.26 20.40 38.42
CA LEU A 19 -14.38 18.98 38.10
C LEU A 19 -15.45 18.72 37.04
N ILE A 20 -16.62 19.36 37.13
CA ILE A 20 -17.67 19.25 36.12
C ILE A 20 -17.22 19.85 34.79
N THR A 21 -16.54 21.01 34.79
CA THR A 21 -16.05 21.61 33.54
C THR A 21 -14.99 20.72 32.89
N ALA A 22 -14.06 20.16 33.68
CA ALA A 22 -13.06 19.22 33.18
C ALA A 22 -13.69 17.94 32.63
N ALA A 23 -14.65 17.35 33.34
CA ALA A 23 -15.41 16.19 32.89
C ALA A 23 -16.21 16.50 31.61
N GLY A 24 -16.81 17.69 31.52
CA GLY A 24 -17.52 18.16 30.33
C GLY A 24 -16.61 18.26 29.11
N PHE A 25 -15.44 18.89 29.24
CA PHE A 25 -14.45 18.95 28.15
C PHE A 25 -13.92 17.56 27.78
N MET A 26 -13.68 16.68 28.75
CA MET A 26 -13.23 15.31 28.49
C MET A 26 -14.29 14.50 27.73
N LEU A 27 -15.56 14.59 28.13
CA LEU A 27 -16.67 13.91 27.47
C LEU A 27 -16.90 14.44 26.05
N LEU A 28 -16.84 15.76 25.86
CA LEU A 28 -16.92 16.37 24.53
C LEU A 28 -15.77 15.90 23.65
N GLY A 29 -14.53 15.95 24.14
CA GLY A 29 -13.35 15.48 23.43
C GLY A 29 -13.45 14.00 23.03
N TRP A 30 -13.85 13.14 23.96
CA TRP A 30 -14.06 11.72 23.72
C TRP A 30 -15.15 11.46 22.69
N TYR A 31 -16.29 12.15 22.79
CA TYR A 31 -17.39 12.02 21.84
C TYR A 31 -16.97 12.40 20.41
N PHE A 32 -16.30 13.54 20.25
CA PHE A 32 -15.79 13.97 18.94
C PHE A 32 -14.72 13.04 18.39
N GLY A 33 -13.80 12.55 19.24
CA GLY A 33 -12.79 11.57 18.87
C GLY A 33 -13.40 10.27 18.35
N LYS A 34 -14.28 9.66 19.15
CA LYS A 34 -14.94 8.38 18.84
C LYS A 34 -15.84 8.48 17.60
N ARG A 35 -16.54 9.61 17.42
CA ARG A 35 -17.38 9.83 16.23
C ARG A 35 -16.54 9.94 14.96
N ARG A 36 -15.39 10.62 15.01
CA ARG A 36 -14.46 10.74 13.87
C ARG A 36 -13.85 9.38 13.48
N GLU A 37 -13.47 8.57 14.46
CA GLU A 37 -12.94 7.22 14.21
C GLU A 37 -14.00 6.28 13.61
N SER A 38 -15.23 6.34 14.13
CA SER A 38 -16.34 5.55 13.62
C SER A 38 -16.70 5.92 12.17
N GLN A 39 -16.60 7.20 11.80
CA GLN A 39 -16.80 7.66 10.42
C GLN A 39 -15.69 7.18 9.48
N LYS A 40 -14.43 7.22 9.91
CA LYS A 40 -13.31 6.66 9.13
C LYS A 40 -13.49 5.16 8.87
N TRP A 41 -13.92 4.40 9.89
CA TRP A 41 -14.21 2.98 9.75
C TRP A 41 -15.38 2.70 8.79
N ARG A 42 -16.46 3.50 8.86
CA ARG A 42 -17.62 3.38 7.97
C ARG A 42 -17.27 3.64 6.51
N ASN A 43 -16.38 4.59 6.23
CA ASN A 43 -16.04 4.96 4.86
C ASN A 43 -14.99 4.04 4.22
N ARG A 44 -14.33 3.15 4.99
CA ARG A 44 -13.26 2.25 4.50
C ARG A 44 -12.17 2.98 3.70
N ASP A 45 -11.97 4.25 4.01
CA ASP A 45 -11.00 5.12 3.37
C ASP A 45 -9.64 4.95 4.06
N PHE A 46 -8.76 4.13 3.50
CA PHE A 46 -7.37 4.01 3.96
C PHE A 46 -6.48 5.07 3.30
N LEU A 47 -6.99 6.30 3.22
CA LEU A 47 -6.26 7.44 2.65
C LEU A 47 -5.21 7.98 3.63
N ASP A 48 -5.21 7.49 4.87
CA ASP A 48 -4.20 7.78 5.89
C ASP A 48 -2.94 6.93 5.77
N ARG A 49 -2.94 5.95 4.88
CA ARG A 49 -1.79 5.09 4.60
C ARG A 49 -1.30 5.30 3.18
N LEU A 50 0.01 5.19 3.00
CA LEU A 50 0.63 5.08 1.69
C LEU A 50 0.89 3.59 1.40
N ASN A 51 0.42 3.13 0.25
CA ASN A 51 0.76 1.81 -0.28
C ASN A 51 1.73 1.95 -1.46
N VAL A 52 2.94 1.42 -1.34
CA VAL A 52 3.88 1.32 -2.46
C VAL A 52 3.64 -0.01 -3.15
N SER A 53 3.24 0.02 -4.41
CA SER A 53 2.93 -1.18 -5.19
C SER A 53 3.85 -1.32 -6.38
N LEU A 54 4.44 -2.49 -6.54
CA LEU A 54 5.17 -2.90 -7.73
C LEU A 54 4.21 -3.54 -8.73
N ASN A 55 4.24 -3.05 -9.96
CA ASN A 55 3.41 -3.54 -11.06
C ASN A 55 4.34 -4.15 -12.11
N THR A 56 4.16 -5.45 -12.40
CA THR A 56 4.92 -6.18 -13.40
C THR A 56 4.00 -6.83 -14.42
N ILE A 57 4.52 -7.07 -15.62
CA ILE A 57 3.86 -7.90 -16.63
C ILE A 57 4.83 -9.04 -16.92
N GLU A 58 4.43 -10.24 -16.55
CA GLU A 58 5.18 -11.48 -16.72
C GLU A 58 4.29 -12.46 -17.48
N GLU A 59 4.80 -13.08 -18.55
CA GLU A 59 4.02 -14.07 -19.32
C GLU A 59 2.63 -13.56 -19.77
N ASN A 60 2.57 -12.28 -20.16
CA ASN A 60 1.33 -11.58 -20.52
C ASN A 60 0.28 -11.51 -19.38
N GLU A 61 0.70 -11.58 -18.11
CA GLU A 61 -0.15 -11.42 -16.93
C GLU A 61 0.27 -10.17 -16.13
N LEU A 62 -0.69 -9.29 -15.83
CA LEU A 62 -0.47 -8.14 -14.95
C LEU A 62 -0.47 -8.60 -13.49
N ARG A 63 0.69 -8.50 -12.86
CA ARG A 63 0.91 -8.83 -11.45
C ARG A 63 1.08 -7.57 -10.62
N ILE A 64 0.39 -7.55 -9.50
CA ILE A 64 0.42 -6.43 -8.54
C ILE A 64 0.95 -6.96 -7.21
N ARG A 65 2.05 -6.41 -6.72
CA ARG A 65 2.63 -6.76 -5.41
C ARG A 65 2.83 -5.52 -4.56
N THR A 66 2.43 -5.58 -3.30
CA THR A 66 2.71 -4.51 -2.34
C THR A 66 4.16 -4.64 -1.87
N LEU A 67 4.97 -3.61 -2.09
CA LEU A 67 6.28 -3.52 -1.47
C LEU A 67 6.11 -3.06 -0.02
N LEU A 68 5.43 -1.94 0.21
CA LEU A 68 5.29 -1.27 1.51
C LEU A 68 3.84 -0.85 1.74
N GLU A 69 3.38 -0.89 2.99
CA GLU A 69 2.18 -0.18 3.43
C GLU A 69 2.40 0.49 4.80
N ALA A 70 2.76 1.77 4.79
CA ALA A 70 3.03 2.58 5.98
C ALA A 70 1.96 3.64 6.22
N ALA A 71 1.88 4.15 7.46
CA ALA A 71 1.08 5.34 7.74
C ALA A 71 1.66 6.54 7.00
N GLY A 72 0.81 7.36 6.38
CA GLY A 72 1.25 8.55 5.65
C GLY A 72 2.04 9.51 6.55
N GLU A 73 1.69 9.59 7.83
CA GLU A 73 2.40 10.45 8.79
C GLU A 73 3.84 10.00 9.03
N THR A 74 4.11 8.69 8.92
CA THR A 74 5.47 8.13 8.99
C THR A 74 6.25 8.47 7.73
N VAL A 75 5.65 8.24 6.56
CA VAL A 75 6.32 8.47 5.27
C VAL A 75 6.58 9.96 5.00
N PHE A 76 5.56 10.80 5.19
CA PHE A 76 5.63 12.23 4.87
C PHE A 76 6.13 13.09 6.03
N LEU A 77 6.65 12.46 7.11
CA LEU A 77 7.23 13.05 8.34
C LEU A 77 6.36 14.04 9.11
N ASN A 78 5.21 14.45 8.57
CA ASN A 78 4.31 15.42 9.17
C ASN A 78 2.85 15.11 8.83
N LYS A 79 1.98 15.22 9.84
CA LYS A 79 0.52 15.11 9.72
C LYS A 79 -0.07 16.11 8.74
N ALA A 80 0.47 17.32 8.67
CA ALA A 80 0.00 18.38 7.77
C ALA A 80 0.19 17.98 6.30
N ALA A 81 1.36 17.45 5.94
CA ALA A 81 1.64 16.96 4.59
C ALA A 81 0.70 15.80 4.22
N THR A 82 0.48 14.87 5.14
CA THR A 82 -0.47 13.76 4.92
C THR A 82 -1.91 14.26 4.72
N ALA A 83 -2.35 15.24 5.52
CA ALA A 83 -3.68 15.85 5.37
C ALA A 83 -3.82 16.58 4.03
N GLN A 84 -2.79 17.31 3.61
CA GLN A 84 -2.78 18.03 2.34
C GLN A 84 -2.79 17.06 1.14
N LEU A 85 -2.02 15.97 1.20
CA LEU A 85 -2.04 14.94 0.17
C LEU A 85 -3.42 14.28 0.03
N LYS A 86 -4.15 14.10 1.14
CA LYS A 86 -5.55 13.62 1.09
C LYS A 86 -6.46 14.61 0.35
N ILE A 87 -6.26 15.91 0.53
CA ILE A 87 -6.99 16.95 -0.20
C ILE A 87 -6.66 16.88 -1.69
N TYR A 88 -5.40 16.70 -2.06
CA TYR A 88 -5.02 16.49 -3.46
C TYR A 88 -5.61 15.20 -4.02
N ALA A 89 -5.55 14.11 -3.27
CA ALA A 89 -6.11 12.83 -3.66
C ALA A 89 -7.64 12.89 -3.80
N ALA A 90 -8.34 13.77 -3.07
CA ALA A 90 -9.78 14.00 -3.24
C ALA A 90 -10.16 14.63 -4.58
N LYS A 91 -9.19 15.18 -5.32
CA LYS A 91 -9.40 15.74 -6.66
C LYS A 91 -9.27 14.70 -7.78
N THR A 92 -8.87 13.46 -7.48
CA THR A 92 -8.86 12.39 -8.49
C THR A 92 -10.29 12.00 -8.86
N SER A 93 -10.47 11.54 -10.09
CA SER A 93 -11.76 11.13 -10.63
C SER A 93 -11.60 9.85 -11.46
N PRO A 94 -12.68 9.12 -11.77
CA PRO A 94 -12.62 7.99 -12.70
C PRO A 94 -11.91 8.38 -14.00
N GLY A 95 -10.93 7.59 -14.44
CA GLY A 95 -10.07 7.90 -15.60
C GLY A 95 -8.95 8.93 -15.36
N LYS A 96 -8.89 9.58 -14.19
CA LYS A 96 -7.82 10.51 -13.79
C LYS A 96 -7.23 10.10 -12.42
N PRO A 97 -6.49 8.98 -12.36
CA PRO A 97 -6.03 8.40 -11.11
C PRO A 97 -4.79 9.08 -10.52
N ILE A 98 -4.04 9.85 -11.30
CA ILE A 98 -2.84 10.55 -10.82
C ILE A 98 -3.25 11.68 -9.88
N ILE A 99 -2.62 11.74 -8.71
CA ILE A 99 -2.90 12.76 -7.70
C ILE A 99 -2.33 14.10 -8.18
N PRO A 100 -3.14 15.16 -8.35
CA PRO A 100 -2.68 16.44 -8.87
C PRO A 100 -1.95 17.25 -7.79
N VAL A 101 -0.71 16.85 -7.48
CA VAL A 101 0.17 17.55 -6.56
C VAL A 101 0.72 18.82 -7.25
N PRO A 102 0.63 20.02 -6.63
CA PRO A 102 1.22 21.23 -7.18
C PRO A 102 2.72 21.08 -7.41
N ALA A 103 3.25 21.69 -8.47
CA ALA A 103 4.66 21.57 -8.84
C ALA A 103 5.62 21.95 -7.70
N ALA A 104 5.29 22.99 -6.92
CA ALA A 104 6.07 23.43 -5.76
C ALA A 104 6.15 22.38 -4.63
N ASP A 105 5.13 21.54 -4.50
CA ASP A 105 5.05 20.53 -3.43
C ASP A 105 5.57 19.16 -3.89
N ARG A 106 5.64 18.94 -5.19
CA ARG A 106 5.78 17.61 -5.79
C ARG A 106 7.05 16.90 -5.37
N TRP A 107 8.17 17.63 -5.39
CA TRP A 107 9.46 17.10 -4.95
C TRP A 107 9.39 16.57 -3.52
N TYR A 108 8.73 17.28 -2.59
CA TYR A 108 8.63 16.86 -1.20
C TYR A 108 7.91 15.51 -1.04
N TYR A 109 6.77 15.33 -1.71
CA TYR A 109 6.01 14.08 -1.63
C TYR A 109 6.74 12.92 -2.32
N LEU A 110 7.32 13.15 -3.50
CA LEU A 110 8.04 12.11 -4.22
C LEU A 110 9.34 11.73 -3.50
N ASN A 111 10.07 12.68 -2.94
CA ASN A 111 11.30 12.42 -2.20
C ASN A 111 11.02 11.65 -0.89
N ALA A 112 9.90 11.89 -0.22
CA ALA A 112 9.48 11.08 0.92
C ALA A 112 9.28 9.61 0.52
N VAL A 113 8.65 9.34 -0.63
CA VAL A 113 8.51 7.98 -1.17
C VAL A 113 9.86 7.39 -1.58
N LEU A 114 10.74 8.21 -2.19
CA LEU A 114 12.09 7.80 -2.54
C LEU A 114 12.85 7.29 -1.32
N ASN A 115 12.81 8.01 -0.20
CA ASN A 115 13.52 7.64 1.03
C ASN A 115 13.07 6.28 1.55
N GLU A 116 11.75 6.05 1.61
CA GLU A 116 11.18 4.76 2.03
C GLU A 116 11.62 3.59 1.14
N ILE A 117 11.67 3.81 -0.18
CA ILE A 117 12.13 2.80 -1.14
C ILE A 117 13.63 2.57 -0.97
N SER A 118 14.42 3.64 -0.94
CA SER A 118 15.89 3.57 -0.83
C SER A 118 16.36 2.86 0.44
N GLU A 119 15.71 3.11 1.58
CA GLU A 119 16.03 2.43 2.84
C GLU A 119 15.89 0.91 2.71
N ARG A 120 14.85 0.44 2.02
CA ARG A 120 14.56 -0.99 1.84
C ARG A 120 15.50 -1.69 0.89
N PHE A 121 16.10 -0.96 -0.05
CA PHE A 121 17.05 -1.49 -1.02
C PHE A 121 18.50 -1.03 -0.74
N ALA A 122 18.77 -0.54 0.47
CA ALA A 122 20.08 -0.04 0.87
C ALA A 122 21.17 -1.11 0.78
N GLU A 123 20.84 -2.38 1.03
CA GLU A 123 21.79 -3.49 0.92
C GLU A 123 22.39 -3.58 -0.49
N GLY A 124 21.57 -3.53 -1.54
CA GLY A 124 22.06 -3.60 -2.92
C GLY A 124 22.92 -2.39 -3.31
N LEU A 125 22.64 -1.21 -2.72
CA LEU A 125 23.49 -0.03 -2.90
C LEU A 125 24.86 -0.22 -2.25
N LEU A 126 24.92 -0.75 -1.04
CA LEU A 126 26.17 -1.08 -0.36
C LEU A 126 26.98 -2.13 -1.12
N TRP A 127 26.32 -3.16 -1.67
CA TRP A 127 26.99 -4.14 -2.52
C TRP A 127 27.61 -3.49 -3.76
N ALA A 128 26.85 -2.63 -4.44
CA ALA A 128 27.34 -1.92 -5.62
C ALA A 128 28.55 -1.03 -5.30
N ASP A 129 28.50 -0.32 -4.16
CA ASP A 129 29.59 0.55 -3.68
C ASP A 129 30.86 -0.24 -3.36
N ASN A 130 30.71 -1.46 -2.85
CA ASN A 130 31.82 -2.38 -2.57
C ASN A 130 32.29 -3.17 -3.81
N GLY A 131 31.80 -2.85 -5.01
CA GLY A 131 32.16 -3.55 -6.26
C GLY A 131 31.64 -5.00 -6.33
N LEU A 132 30.68 -5.38 -5.49
CA LEU A 132 30.06 -6.70 -5.51
C LEU A 132 29.03 -6.80 -6.65
N PRO A 133 28.75 -8.01 -7.15
CA PRO A 133 27.75 -8.21 -8.20
C PRO A 133 26.36 -7.76 -7.75
N VAL A 134 25.73 -6.90 -8.55
CA VAL A 134 24.36 -6.41 -8.31
C VAL A 134 23.57 -6.41 -9.60
N ILE A 135 22.25 -6.53 -9.49
CA ILE A 135 21.32 -6.30 -10.58
C ILE A 135 20.71 -4.91 -10.36
N LYS A 136 20.87 -4.04 -11.35
CA LYS A 136 20.34 -2.67 -11.33
C LYS A 136 19.16 -2.56 -12.27
N GLN A 137 18.09 -1.91 -11.82
CA GLN A 137 16.90 -1.68 -12.64
C GLN A 137 16.31 -0.30 -12.36
N LYS A 138 15.94 0.40 -13.44
CA LYS A 138 15.27 1.70 -13.37
C LYS A 138 13.76 1.54 -13.26
N TYR A 139 13.17 2.29 -12.35
CA TYR A 139 11.75 2.33 -12.06
C TYR A 139 11.22 3.75 -12.12
N LEU A 140 9.94 3.87 -12.44
CA LEU A 140 9.14 5.07 -12.31
C LEU A 140 8.14 4.87 -11.19
N VAL A 141 7.97 5.89 -10.36
CA VAL A 141 7.00 5.94 -9.28
C VAL A 141 6.09 7.15 -9.44
N CYS A 142 4.78 6.93 -9.34
CA CYS A 142 3.78 8.00 -9.39
C CYS A 142 2.77 7.87 -8.25
N LEU A 143 2.31 9.00 -7.70
CA LEU A 143 1.28 9.05 -6.67
C LEU A 143 -0.11 8.99 -7.32
N THR A 144 -0.90 8.00 -6.92
CA THR A 144 -2.21 7.71 -7.51
C THR A 144 -3.28 7.45 -6.45
N ARG A 145 -4.53 7.69 -6.83
CA ARG A 145 -5.73 7.20 -6.15
C ARG A 145 -6.75 6.79 -7.21
N GLU A 146 -6.93 5.48 -7.33
CA GLU A 146 -7.96 4.86 -8.16
C GLU A 146 -9.35 5.16 -7.55
N ALA A 147 -10.16 5.94 -8.25
CA ALA A 147 -11.49 6.39 -7.80
C ALA A 147 -12.66 5.69 -8.53
N GLU A 148 -12.40 4.60 -9.27
CA GLU A 148 -13.45 3.87 -10.00
C GLU A 148 -14.42 3.13 -9.06
N GLY A 149 -15.70 3.12 -9.44
CA GLY A 149 -16.83 2.75 -8.57
C GLY A 149 -16.83 1.31 -8.04
N ASP A 150 -16.15 0.38 -8.72
CA ASP A 150 -16.05 -1.01 -8.25
C ASP A 150 -14.99 -1.20 -7.15
N VAL A 151 -14.12 -0.21 -6.94
CA VAL A 151 -13.07 -0.28 -5.92
C VAL A 151 -13.65 0.16 -4.57
N ARG A 152 -14.10 -0.82 -3.79
CA ARG A 152 -14.63 -0.62 -2.42
C ARG A 152 -13.62 0.03 -1.46
N THR A 153 -12.33 0.01 -1.78
CA THR A 153 -11.26 0.47 -0.89
C THR A 153 -10.32 1.43 -1.63
N GLN A 154 -10.46 2.71 -1.34
CA GLN A 154 -9.61 3.74 -1.92
C GLN A 154 -8.37 3.94 -1.05
N LYS A 155 -7.19 3.90 -1.69
CA LYS A 155 -5.90 4.09 -1.04
C LYS A 155 -5.08 5.10 -1.85
N ILE A 156 -4.25 5.86 -1.14
CA ILE A 156 -3.16 6.61 -1.77
C ILE A 156 -2.05 5.61 -2.07
N ARG A 157 -1.63 5.55 -3.34
CA ARG A 157 -0.63 4.58 -3.80
C ARG A 157 0.55 5.29 -4.43
N ALA A 158 1.75 4.84 -4.10
CA ALA A 158 2.93 5.05 -4.92
C ALA A 158 3.05 3.86 -5.87
N MET A 159 2.63 4.04 -7.12
CA MET A 159 2.70 2.98 -8.13
C MET A 159 4.08 2.97 -8.77
N MET A 160 4.80 1.89 -8.54
CA MET A 160 6.13 1.60 -9.07
C MET A 160 6.01 0.63 -10.24
N ILE A 161 6.71 0.91 -11.33
CA ILE A 161 6.79 0.07 -12.53
C ILE A 161 8.13 0.30 -13.21
N ARG A 162 8.68 -0.73 -13.88
CA ARG A 162 9.94 -0.55 -14.62
C ARG A 162 9.77 0.51 -15.70
N LYS A 163 10.77 1.39 -15.84
CA LYS A 163 10.71 2.54 -16.75
C LYS A 163 10.50 2.12 -18.20
N ASP A 164 11.31 1.16 -18.65
CA ASP A 164 11.22 0.55 -19.99
C ASP A 164 9.85 -0.09 -20.25
N LEU A 165 9.29 -0.79 -19.25
CA LEU A 165 7.96 -1.39 -19.36
C LEU A 165 6.85 -0.34 -19.50
N LEU A 166 6.88 0.74 -18.72
CA LEU A 166 5.86 1.78 -18.82
C LEU A 166 5.93 2.54 -20.15
N GLN A 167 7.14 2.81 -20.65
CA GLN A 167 7.34 3.46 -21.95
C GLN A 167 6.91 2.56 -23.12
N ASN A 168 6.97 1.24 -22.96
CA ASN A 168 6.61 0.25 -23.97
C ASN A 168 5.39 -0.59 -23.53
N LEU A 169 4.42 0.04 -22.88
CA LEU A 169 3.25 -0.66 -22.35
C LEU A 169 2.47 -1.30 -23.51
N PRO A 170 2.08 -2.59 -23.42
CA PRO A 170 1.33 -3.23 -24.49
C PRO A 170 -0.03 -2.54 -24.70
N ARG A 171 -0.50 -2.48 -25.94
CA ARG A 171 -1.81 -1.89 -26.26
C ARG A 171 -2.96 -2.79 -25.81
N GLU A 172 -2.77 -4.09 -25.91
CA GLU A 172 -3.75 -5.09 -25.50
C GLU A 172 -3.72 -5.29 -23.99
N VAL A 173 -4.88 -5.58 -23.41
CA VAL A 173 -5.01 -5.84 -21.97
C VAL A 173 -4.36 -7.19 -21.68
N PRO A 174 -3.35 -7.27 -20.80
CA PRO A 174 -2.79 -8.54 -20.37
C PRO A 174 -3.82 -9.35 -19.59
N ARG A 175 -3.55 -10.64 -19.37
CA ARG A 175 -4.30 -11.46 -18.43
C ARG A 175 -4.28 -10.79 -17.05
N LEU A 176 -5.45 -10.70 -16.41
CA LEU A 176 -5.60 -10.09 -15.10
C LEU A 176 -5.67 -11.19 -14.03
N GLU A 177 -4.88 -11.09 -12.96
CA GLU A 177 -4.99 -12.01 -11.81
C GLU A 177 -6.41 -12.00 -11.20
N LYS A 178 -7.07 -10.83 -11.22
CA LYS A 178 -8.44 -10.64 -10.75
C LYS A 178 -9.20 -9.65 -11.65
N PRO A 179 -10.53 -9.77 -11.82
CA PRO A 179 -11.30 -8.88 -12.71
C PRO A 179 -11.15 -7.39 -12.38
N HIS A 180 -11.06 -7.03 -11.11
CA HIS A 180 -10.91 -5.63 -10.67
C HIS A 180 -9.50 -5.06 -10.89
N HIS A 181 -8.52 -5.86 -11.32
CA HIS A 181 -7.22 -5.31 -11.75
C HIS A 181 -7.32 -4.55 -13.08
N ARG A 182 -8.50 -4.53 -13.72
CA ARG A 182 -8.75 -3.72 -14.92
C ARG A 182 -8.53 -2.22 -14.65
N THR A 183 -8.98 -1.72 -13.50
CA THR A 183 -8.71 -0.34 -13.07
C THR A 183 -7.22 -0.03 -12.96
N ARG A 184 -6.44 -1.02 -12.49
CA ARG A 184 -4.98 -0.89 -12.44
C ARG A 184 -4.38 -0.78 -13.82
N TRP A 185 -4.83 -1.62 -14.74
CA TRP A 185 -4.38 -1.57 -16.13
C TRP A 185 -4.67 -0.21 -16.77
N GLN A 186 -5.89 0.30 -16.62
CA GLN A 186 -6.27 1.63 -17.11
C GLN A 186 -5.42 2.74 -16.47
N THR A 187 -5.10 2.61 -15.18
CA THR A 187 -4.19 3.52 -14.49
C THR A 187 -2.79 3.52 -15.08
N LEU A 188 -2.25 2.34 -15.42
CA LEU A 188 -0.95 2.23 -16.09
C LEU A 188 -0.95 2.88 -17.48
N GLN A 189 -2.05 2.76 -18.23
CA GLN A 189 -2.18 3.44 -19.52
C GLN A 189 -2.15 4.97 -19.34
N VAL A 190 -2.91 5.51 -18.38
CA VAL A 190 -2.88 6.95 -18.06
C VAL A 190 -1.50 7.39 -17.58
N MET A 191 -0.81 6.56 -16.80
CA MET A 191 0.56 6.84 -16.37
C MET A 191 1.53 6.89 -17.55
N ALA A 192 1.44 5.96 -18.50
CA ALA A 192 2.28 5.96 -19.69
C ALA A 192 2.09 7.24 -20.52
N GLU A 193 0.84 7.63 -20.78
CA GLU A 193 0.50 8.87 -21.49
C GLU A 193 0.96 10.13 -20.73
N THR A 194 0.76 10.15 -19.42
CA THR A 194 1.12 11.31 -18.58
C THR A 194 2.63 11.46 -18.47
N PHE A 195 3.38 10.36 -18.35
CA PHE A 195 4.84 10.41 -18.27
C PHE A 195 5.46 11.05 -19.52
N THR A 196 4.92 10.79 -20.71
CA THR A 196 5.37 11.45 -21.94
C THR A 196 5.11 12.96 -21.93
N ARG A 197 4.02 13.41 -21.30
CA ARG A 197 3.58 14.82 -21.32
C ARG A 197 4.14 15.64 -20.16
N GLN A 198 4.24 15.04 -18.99
CA GLN A 198 4.60 15.68 -17.72
C GLN A 198 5.46 14.73 -16.88
N PRO A 199 6.74 14.53 -17.26
CA PRO A 199 7.65 13.63 -16.56
C PRO A 199 7.82 13.98 -15.09
N ASP A 200 7.70 15.26 -14.73
CA ASP A 200 7.89 15.73 -13.36
C ASP A 200 6.91 15.10 -12.37
N ASP A 201 5.73 14.62 -12.80
CA ASP A 201 4.77 13.88 -11.95
C ASP A 201 5.30 12.52 -11.47
N PHE A 202 6.48 12.12 -11.95
CA PHE A 202 7.09 10.83 -11.69
C PHE A 202 8.43 11.01 -10.98
N LEU A 203 8.69 10.09 -10.06
CA LEU A 203 10.01 9.86 -9.50
C LEU A 203 10.69 8.76 -10.32
N GLU A 204 11.82 9.08 -10.93
CA GLU A 204 12.72 8.07 -11.49
C GLU A 204 13.73 7.66 -10.42
N LEU A 205 13.88 6.35 -10.20
CA LEU A 205 14.87 5.81 -9.29
C LEU A 205 15.49 4.52 -9.82
N GLU A 206 16.74 4.27 -9.45
CA GLU A 206 17.43 3.00 -9.69
C GLU A 206 17.40 2.17 -8.42
N VAL A 207 16.96 0.92 -8.54
CA VAL A 207 17.05 -0.08 -7.47
C VAL A 207 18.19 -1.03 -7.81
N ALA A 208 19.08 -1.24 -6.86
CA ALA A 208 20.08 -2.30 -6.89
C ALA A 208 19.66 -3.43 -5.95
N ILE A 209 19.80 -4.67 -6.40
CA ILE A 209 19.66 -5.85 -5.55
C ILE A 209 20.94 -6.70 -5.64
N PRO A 210 21.36 -7.36 -4.54
CA PRO A 210 22.45 -8.33 -4.58
C PRO A 210 22.29 -9.33 -5.73
N GLY A 211 23.32 -9.44 -6.56
CA GLY A 211 23.37 -10.44 -7.63
C GLY A 211 23.66 -11.80 -7.04
N VAL A 212 23.07 -12.85 -7.59
CA VAL A 212 23.41 -14.22 -7.18
C VAL A 212 24.84 -14.51 -7.62
N THR A 213 25.80 -14.35 -6.72
CA THR A 213 27.14 -14.92 -6.85
C THR A 213 26.99 -16.43 -6.74
N GLY A 214 27.24 -17.13 -7.85
CA GLY A 214 26.81 -18.51 -8.04
C GLY A 214 27.12 -19.47 -6.88
N HIS A 215 26.06 -20.09 -6.37
CA HIS A 215 26.07 -21.49 -5.97
C HIS A 215 24.97 -22.22 -6.74
N ASN A 216 25.42 -23.14 -7.59
CA ASN A 216 24.67 -24.12 -8.36
C ASN A 216 23.84 -23.62 -9.55
N LYS A 217 24.40 -23.81 -10.77
CA LYS A 217 23.61 -24.10 -11.97
C LYS A 217 22.94 -25.48 -11.79
N GLN A 218 22.00 -25.62 -10.85
CA GLN A 218 20.98 -26.64 -11.00
C GLN A 218 19.91 -26.02 -11.90
N THR A 219 19.91 -26.51 -13.14
CA THR A 219 18.79 -26.48 -14.07
C THR A 219 17.47 -26.09 -13.38
N LEU A 220 16.95 -24.91 -13.72
CA LEU A 220 15.52 -24.67 -13.66
C LEU A 220 14.86 -25.87 -14.34
N PRO A 221 13.97 -26.63 -13.68
CA PRO A 221 13.25 -27.68 -14.36
C PRO A 221 12.45 -27.03 -15.48
N THR A 222 12.80 -27.38 -16.72
CA THR A 222 11.98 -27.13 -17.90
C THR A 222 10.57 -27.60 -17.56
N CYS A 223 9.58 -26.71 -17.64
CA CYS A 223 8.17 -27.05 -17.58
C CYS A 223 7.83 -27.97 -18.76
N THR A 224 8.14 -29.25 -18.62
CA THR A 224 7.71 -30.33 -19.49
C THR A 224 7.44 -31.50 -18.57
N GLU A 225 6.24 -32.05 -18.72
CA GLU A 225 5.67 -33.18 -17.99
C GLU A 225 5.01 -32.81 -16.65
N ILE A 226 3.78 -32.33 -16.78
CA ILE A 226 2.74 -32.57 -15.77
C ILE A 226 2.43 -34.08 -15.85
N PRO A 227 2.74 -34.90 -14.85
CA PRO A 227 2.24 -36.27 -14.83
C PRO A 227 0.71 -36.25 -14.69
N ALA A 228 0.04 -37.04 -15.52
CA ALA A 228 -1.40 -37.15 -15.54
C ALA A 228 -1.95 -37.49 -14.14
N LYS A 229 -3.01 -36.77 -13.76
CA LYS A 229 -3.75 -36.94 -12.52
C LYS A 229 -4.31 -38.37 -12.46
N PRO A 230 -4.06 -39.16 -11.41
CA PRO A 230 -4.69 -40.47 -11.28
C PRO A 230 -6.20 -40.29 -11.10
N GLU A 231 -6.98 -41.03 -11.89
CA GLU A 231 -8.42 -41.19 -11.77
C GLU A 231 -8.76 -41.62 -10.34
N ARG A 232 -9.55 -40.80 -9.65
CA ARG A 232 -10.20 -41.21 -8.41
C ARG A 232 -11.45 -41.99 -8.77
N ASP A 233 -11.30 -43.28 -9.01
CA ASP A 233 -12.38 -44.24 -8.72
C ASP A 233 -12.39 -44.47 -7.21
N GLY A 234 -13.55 -44.28 -6.59
CA GLY A 234 -13.67 -44.18 -5.14
C GLY A 234 -15.11 -44.21 -4.69
N SER A 235 -15.87 -45.16 -5.21
CA SER A 235 -17.09 -45.64 -4.55
C SER A 235 -16.76 -46.03 -3.11
N PRO A 236 -17.54 -45.62 -2.10
CA PRO A 236 -17.26 -45.96 -0.71
C PRO A 236 -17.44 -47.48 -0.49
N ARG A 237 -16.34 -48.19 -0.23
CA ARG A 237 -16.36 -49.55 0.30
C ARG A 237 -16.80 -49.48 1.76
N ILE A 238 -17.98 -50.04 2.04
CA ILE A 238 -18.46 -50.33 3.39
C ILE A 238 -17.65 -51.53 3.89
N GLU A 239 -16.79 -51.32 4.88
CA GLU A 239 -16.17 -52.41 5.64
C GLU A 239 -17.20 -52.99 6.61
N VAL A 240 -17.61 -54.23 6.34
CA VAL A 240 -18.41 -55.06 7.24
C VAL A 240 -17.45 -55.65 8.28
N LEU A 241 -17.60 -55.26 9.53
CA LEU A 241 -16.90 -55.86 10.66
C LEU A 241 -17.37 -57.32 10.84
N PRO A 242 -16.46 -58.30 10.94
CA PRO A 242 -16.84 -59.68 11.24
C PRO A 242 -17.30 -59.83 12.69
N ALA A 243 -18.37 -60.60 12.87
CA ALA A 243 -18.91 -60.99 14.16
C ALA A 243 -18.10 -62.12 14.81
N GLY A 244 -17.85 -62.00 16.11
CA GLY A 244 -17.63 -63.11 17.04
C GLY A 244 -16.27 -63.11 17.75
N PRO A 245 -16.10 -63.93 18.80
CA PRO A 245 -17.09 -64.76 19.50
C PRO A 245 -17.70 -64.11 20.76
#